data_AF-A0ABD2D4N3-F1
#
_entry.id   AF-A0ABD2D4N3-F1
#
_cell.length_a   1.000
_cell.length_b   1.000
_cell.length_c   1.000
_cell.angle_alpha   90.00
_cell.angle_beta   90.00
_cell.angle_gamma   90.00
#
_symmetry.space_group_name_H-M   'P 1'
#
loop_
_entity.id
_entity.type
_entity.pdbx_description
1 polymer ?
#
loop_
_entity_poly.entity_id
_entity_poly.type
_entity_poly.pdbx_seq_one_letter_code
_entity_poly.pdbx_strand_id
1 'polypeptide(L)'
;GQAEAEGSPRRRLLVPANGADPIDTLRLFFDYFPEVVPFNSWNPFMRLMGLMDNDIHVARACAASPEDALYEMLVRWVSRMGREASVNTLLEALDRLGERHAKETIEDHLVGSGKFIYLEGGAGSAVS
;
A
#
# COMPACT_ATOMS: atom_id res chain seq x y z
N GLY A 1 -6.26 11.44 38.89
CA GLY A 1 -6.09 11.94 37.52
C GLY A 1 -5.58 10.79 36.69
N GLN A 2 -6.42 10.27 35.81
CA GLN A 2 -6.10 9.16 34.92
C GLN A 2 -5.43 9.77 33.69
N ALA A 3 -4.11 9.60 33.57
CA ALA A 3 -3.38 10.06 32.39
C ALA A 3 -3.44 8.95 31.34
N GLU A 4 -4.12 9.27 30.25
CA GLU A 4 -4.30 8.48 29.06
C GLU A 4 -2.92 8.18 28.46
N ALA A 5 -2.47 6.94 28.60
CA ALA A 5 -1.49 6.39 27.68
C ALA A 5 -2.23 6.11 26.37
N GLU A 6 -2.32 7.13 25.53
CA GLU A 6 -2.64 7.02 24.10
C GLU A 6 -1.63 6.04 23.48
N GLY A 7 -1.95 4.75 23.56
CA GLY A 7 -1.26 3.73 22.82
C GLY A 7 -1.47 4.07 21.35
N SER A 8 -0.41 4.52 20.67
CA SER A 8 -0.40 4.61 19.22
C SER A 8 -1.04 3.34 18.68
N PRO A 9 -2.10 3.42 17.86
CA PRO A 9 -2.78 2.22 17.39
C PRO A 9 -1.70 1.35 16.75
N ARG A 10 -1.46 0.17 17.34
CA ARG A 10 -0.45 -0.77 16.85
C ARG A 10 -0.70 -0.91 15.35
N ARG A 11 0.23 -0.41 14.52
CA ARG A 11 0.13 -0.49 13.06
C ARG A 11 -0.09 -1.96 12.73
N ARG A 12 -1.29 -2.33 12.31
CA ARG A 12 -1.61 -3.69 11.93
C ARG A 12 -0.99 -3.90 10.56
N LEU A 13 0.06 -4.71 10.51
CA LEU A 13 0.73 -5.00 9.25
C LEU A 13 -0.11 -6.00 8.46
N LEU A 14 -0.21 -5.81 7.16
CA LEU A 14 -0.79 -6.80 6.27
C LEU A 14 0.31 -7.73 5.74
N VAL A 15 -0.01 -9.02 5.73
CA VAL A 15 0.82 -10.07 5.13
C VAL A 15 -0.02 -10.92 4.17
N PRO A 16 0.57 -11.49 3.11
CA PRO A 16 -0.17 -12.38 2.22
C PRO A 16 -0.68 -13.61 2.98
N ALA A 17 -1.89 -14.04 2.65
CA ALA A 17 -2.46 -15.26 3.19
C ALA A 17 -1.71 -16.50 2.66
N ASN A 18 -1.69 -17.57 3.46
CA ASN A 18 -1.17 -18.89 3.08
C ASN A 18 0.30 -18.91 2.60
N GLY A 19 1.10 -17.91 2.97
CA GLY A 19 2.51 -17.83 2.54
C GLY A 19 2.69 -17.54 1.04
N ALA A 20 1.69 -16.94 0.40
CA ALA A 20 1.79 -16.49 -1.00
C ALA A 20 2.90 -15.45 -1.17
N ASP A 21 3.44 -15.34 -2.38
CA ASP A 21 4.45 -14.32 -2.69
C ASP A 21 3.86 -12.91 -2.51
N PRO A 22 4.47 -12.03 -1.69
CA PRO A 22 3.90 -10.72 -1.41
C PRO A 22 3.77 -9.81 -2.62
N ILE A 23 4.71 -9.89 -3.56
CA ILE A 23 4.74 -9.03 -4.74
C ILE A 23 3.69 -9.48 -5.74
N ASP A 24 3.65 -10.77 -6.04
CA ASP A 24 2.67 -11.33 -6.97
C ASP A 24 1.26 -11.15 -6.42
N THR A 25 1.06 -11.31 -5.11
CA THR A 25 -0.23 -11.07 -4.46
C THR A 25 -0.63 -9.60 -4.55
N LEU A 26 0.30 -8.66 -4.31
CA LEU A 26 0.03 -7.23 -4.40
C LEU A 26 -0.31 -6.78 -5.83
N ARG A 27 0.37 -7.33 -6.84
CA ARG A 27 0.13 -7.01 -8.26
C ARG A 27 -1.28 -7.32 -8.73
N LEU A 28 -1.95 -8.30 -8.13
CA LEU A 28 -3.35 -8.64 -8.45
C LEU A 28 -4.33 -7.47 -8.24
N PHE A 29 -3.94 -6.46 -7.45
CA PHE A 29 -4.80 -5.35 -7.07
C PHE A 29 -4.41 -4.02 -7.73
N PHE A 30 -3.40 -4.01 -8.61
CA PHE A 30 -2.94 -2.76 -9.22
C PHE A 30 -3.99 -2.06 -10.07
N ASP A 31 -4.85 -2.81 -10.74
CA ASP A 31 -5.96 -2.25 -11.53
C ASP A 31 -7.02 -1.58 -10.66
N TYR A 32 -7.10 -1.92 -9.37
CA TYR A 32 -8.06 -1.34 -8.43
C TYR A 32 -7.62 0.00 -7.86
N PHE A 33 -6.31 0.23 -7.71
CA PHE A 33 -5.81 1.44 -7.05
C PHE A 33 -6.14 2.75 -7.78
N PRO A 34 -6.15 2.83 -9.13
CA PRO A 34 -6.60 4.02 -9.85
C PRO A 34 -8.06 4.42 -9.55
N GLU A 35 -8.92 3.46 -9.21
CA GLU A 35 -10.33 3.73 -8.89
C GLU A 35 -10.52 4.39 -7.52
N VAL A 36 -9.54 4.20 -6.62
CA VAL A 36 -9.64 4.60 -5.21
C VAL A 36 -8.73 5.79 -4.89
N VAL A 37 -7.54 5.84 -5.47
CA VAL A 37 -6.57 6.93 -5.22
C VAL A 37 -6.88 8.11 -6.13
N PRO A 38 -7.08 9.33 -5.60
CA PRO A 38 -7.35 10.50 -6.43
C PRO A 38 -6.23 10.79 -7.43
N PHE A 39 -6.58 11.11 -8.69
CA PHE A 39 -5.62 11.37 -9.78
C PHE A 39 -4.51 12.38 -9.43
N ASN A 40 -4.86 13.44 -8.70
CA ASN A 40 -3.91 14.49 -8.30
C ASN A 40 -2.88 14.01 -7.28
N SER A 41 -3.18 12.91 -6.59
CA SER A 41 -2.36 12.33 -5.52
C SER A 41 -1.36 11.30 -6.03
N TRP A 42 -1.49 10.84 -7.28
CA TRP A 42 -0.66 9.77 -7.84
C TRP A 42 0.85 10.07 -7.84
N ASN A 43 1.28 11.23 -8.36
CA ASN A 43 2.72 11.54 -8.40
C ASN A 43 3.31 11.73 -6.99
N PRO A 44 2.70 12.53 -6.08
CA PRO A 44 3.17 12.61 -4.69
C PRO A 44 3.22 11.24 -4.00
N PHE A 45 2.20 10.41 -4.21
CA PHE A 45 2.13 9.06 -3.66
C PHE A 45 3.30 8.18 -4.11
N MET A 46 3.58 8.13 -5.42
CA MET A 46 4.70 7.35 -5.95
C MET A 46 6.06 7.84 -5.44
N ARG A 47 6.24 9.16 -5.28
CA ARG A 47 7.46 9.74 -4.71
C ARG A 47 7.65 9.37 -3.25
N LEU A 48 6.57 9.32 -2.46
CA LEU A 48 6.62 8.87 -1.06
C LEU A 48 7.04 7.40 -0.94
N MET A 49 6.70 6.59 -1.94
CA MET A 49 7.16 5.21 -2.06
C MET A 49 8.56 5.07 -2.67
N GLY A 50 9.25 6.18 -2.94
CA GLY A 50 10.62 6.23 -3.44
C GLY A 50 10.76 6.11 -4.96
N LEU A 51 9.67 6.13 -5.73
CA LEU A 51 9.77 6.15 -7.19
C LEU A 51 10.25 7.55 -7.66
N MET A 52 11.30 7.57 -8.47
CA MET A 52 11.91 8.81 -8.95
C MET A 52 11.06 9.49 -10.05
N ASP A 53 11.20 10.81 -10.20
CA ASP A 53 10.45 11.59 -11.18
C ASP A 53 10.67 11.15 -12.63
N ASN A 54 11.87 10.69 -12.97
CA ASN A 54 12.14 10.14 -14.31
C ASN A 54 11.32 8.87 -14.55
N ASP A 55 11.17 8.01 -13.54
CA ASP A 55 10.39 6.77 -13.67
C ASP A 55 8.89 7.08 -13.76
N ILE A 56 8.41 8.06 -12.99
CA ILE A 56 7.04 8.58 -13.06
C ILE A 56 6.75 9.16 -14.45
N HIS A 57 7.68 9.94 -15.01
CA HIS A 57 7.54 10.52 -16.33
C HIS A 57 7.43 9.42 -17.41
N VAL A 58 8.32 8.44 -17.38
CA VAL A 58 8.29 7.32 -18.33
C VAL A 58 7.02 6.49 -18.15
N ALA A 59 6.56 6.24 -16.91
CA ALA A 59 5.30 5.54 -16.66
C ALA A 59 4.10 6.23 -17.33
N ARG A 60 3.98 7.55 -17.16
CA ARG A 60 2.90 8.34 -17.79
C ARG A 60 2.98 8.35 -19.31
N ALA A 61 4.19 8.34 -19.87
CA ALA A 61 4.39 8.30 -21.32
C ALA A 61 4.09 6.91 -21.91
N CYS A 62 4.27 5.84 -21.13
CA CYS A 62 3.97 4.47 -21.54
C CYS A 62 2.50 4.09 -21.36
N ALA A 63 1.77 4.76 -20.47
CA ALA A 63 0.37 4.48 -20.20
C ALA A 63 -0.50 4.70 -21.43
N ALA A 64 -1.37 3.73 -21.75
CA ALA A 64 -2.28 3.82 -22.89
C ALA A 64 -3.36 4.89 -22.67
N SER A 65 -3.76 5.09 -21.41
CA SER A 65 -4.69 6.13 -20.99
C SER A 65 -4.21 6.82 -19.70
N PRO A 66 -4.77 7.99 -19.36
CA PRO A 66 -4.52 8.60 -18.06
C PRO A 66 -4.89 7.71 -16.89
N GLU A 67 -5.85 6.79 -17.04
CA GLU A 67 -6.31 5.88 -15.98
C GLU A 67 -5.27 4.77 -15.71
N ASP A 68 -4.62 4.28 -16.77
CA ASP A 68 -3.57 3.25 -16.68
C ASP A 68 -2.26 3.77 -16.06
N ALA A 69 -2.11 5.09 -15.92
CA ALA A 69 -0.83 5.66 -15.54
C ALA A 69 -0.42 5.29 -14.11
N LEU A 70 -1.36 5.17 -13.16
CA LEU A 70 -1.01 4.71 -11.81
C LEU A 70 -0.62 3.23 -11.79
N TYR A 71 -1.29 2.38 -12.59
CA TYR A 71 -0.89 0.98 -12.76
C TYR A 71 0.56 0.88 -13.23
N GLU A 72 0.91 1.60 -14.30
CA GLU A 72 2.27 1.60 -14.86
C GLU A 72 3.31 2.10 -13.85
N MET A 73 2.96 3.09 -13.04
CA MET A 73 3.82 3.57 -11.96
C MET A 73 4.06 2.50 -10.90
N LEU A 74 3.02 1.78 -10.47
CA LEU A 74 3.10 0.72 -9.47
C LEU A 74 3.94 -0.47 -9.96
N VAL A 75 3.77 -0.86 -11.22
CA VAL A 75 4.59 -1.90 -11.88
C VAL A 75 6.06 -1.50 -11.86
N ARG A 76 6.37 -0.25 -12.21
CA ARG A 76 7.75 0.27 -12.18
C ARG A 76 8.31 0.36 -10.77
N TRP A 77 7.50 0.78 -9.80
CA TRP A 77 7.90 0.85 -8.40
C TRP A 77 8.30 -0.51 -7.85
N VAL A 78 7.48 -1.55 -8.04
CA VAL A 78 7.85 -2.92 -7.65
C VAL A 78 9.11 -3.39 -8.38
N SER A 79 9.25 -3.06 -9.66
CA SER A 79 10.43 -3.46 -10.45
C SER A 79 11.71 -2.77 -9.96
N ARG A 80 11.62 -1.55 -9.43
CA ARG A 80 12.75 -0.78 -8.88
C ARG A 80 13.13 -1.22 -7.47
N MET A 81 12.14 -1.41 -6.60
CA MET A 81 12.35 -1.71 -5.19
C MET A 81 12.50 -3.21 -4.91
N GLY A 82 12.04 -4.07 -5.83
CA GLY A 82 12.09 -5.51 -5.67
C GLY A 82 11.40 -5.95 -4.38
N ARG A 83 12.15 -6.62 -3.49
CA ARG A 83 11.62 -7.14 -2.22
C ARG A 83 11.36 -6.08 -1.16
N GLU A 84 11.85 -4.85 -1.35
CA GLU A 84 11.56 -3.73 -0.45
C GLU A 84 10.18 -3.11 -0.74
N ALA A 85 9.60 -3.38 -1.92
CA ALA A 85 8.21 -3.05 -2.17
C ALA A 85 7.31 -3.94 -1.31
N SER A 86 6.40 -3.30 -0.55
CA SER A 86 5.44 -4.02 0.26
C SER A 86 4.11 -3.27 0.30
N VAL A 87 3.03 -4.02 0.53
CA VAL A 87 1.71 -3.45 0.78
C VAL A 87 1.73 -2.45 1.95
N ASN A 88 2.56 -2.69 2.96
CA ASN A 88 2.67 -1.81 4.13
C ASN A 88 3.35 -0.48 3.78
N THR A 89 4.39 -0.51 2.94
CA THR A 89 5.03 0.71 2.40
C THR A 89 4.03 1.55 1.63
N LEU A 90 3.16 0.89 0.85
CA LEU A 90 2.11 1.52 0.07
C LEU A 90 1.05 2.18 0.96
N LEU A 91 0.52 1.46 1.94
CA LEU A 91 -0.49 1.97 2.88
C LEU A 91 0.07 3.11 3.75
N GLU A 92 1.35 3.03 4.14
CA GLU A 92 2.04 4.13 4.84
C GLU A 92 2.19 5.37 3.96
N ALA A 93 2.47 5.21 2.66
CA ALA A 93 2.57 6.34 1.75
C ALA A 93 1.21 7.06 1.57
N LEU A 94 0.10 6.31 1.47
CA LEU A 94 -1.25 6.90 1.44
C LEU A 94 -1.57 7.65 2.75
N ASP A 95 -1.22 7.06 3.90
CA ASP A 95 -1.41 7.68 5.21
C ASP A 95 -0.65 9.01 5.33
N ARG A 96 0.62 9.01 4.91
CA ARG A 96 1.49 10.20 4.93
C ARG A 96 1.01 11.29 3.97
N LEU A 97 0.34 10.91 2.88
CA LEU A 97 -0.25 11.85 1.94
C LEU A 97 -1.58 12.45 2.45
N GLY A 98 -2.15 11.88 3.52
CA GLY A 98 -3.46 12.27 4.04
C GLY A 98 -4.63 11.56 3.35
N GLU A 99 -4.35 10.61 2.45
CA GLU A 99 -5.33 9.81 1.70
C GLU A 99 -5.89 8.67 2.55
N ARG A 100 -6.44 9.01 3.74
CA ARG A 100 -6.93 8.04 4.72
C ARG A 100 -8.08 7.20 4.18
N HIS A 101 -9.01 7.82 3.45
CA HIS A 101 -10.13 7.11 2.85
C HIS A 101 -9.66 6.09 1.80
N ALA A 102 -8.70 6.46 0.96
CA ALA A 102 -8.15 5.56 -0.04
C ALA A 102 -7.41 4.39 0.61
N LYS A 103 -6.60 4.69 1.64
CA LYS A 103 -5.91 3.68 2.45
C LYS A 103 -6.88 2.68 3.06
N GLU A 104 -7.89 3.15 3.79
CA GLU A 104 -8.91 2.29 4.44
C GLU A 104 -9.66 1.43 3.42
N THR A 105 -10.05 2.03 2.28
CA THR A 105 -10.77 1.33 1.22
C THR A 105 -9.91 0.25 0.56
N ILE A 106 -8.63 0.53 0.30
CA ILE A 106 -7.68 -0.46 -0.22
C ILE A 106 -7.45 -1.56 0.82
N GLU A 107 -7.19 -1.21 2.08
CA GLU A 107 -6.98 -2.15 3.18
C GLU A 107 -8.17 -3.12 3.34
N ASP A 108 -9.39 -2.60 3.35
CA ASP A 108 -10.62 -3.39 3.41
C ASP A 108 -10.79 -4.30 2.19
N HIS A 109 -10.46 -3.82 0.99
CA HIS A 109 -10.54 -4.63 -0.23
C HIS A 109 -9.52 -5.78 -0.21
N LEU A 110 -8.28 -5.51 0.21
CA LEU A 110 -7.21 -6.50 0.30
C LEU A 110 -7.56 -7.61 1.31
N VAL A 111 -8.08 -7.23 2.49
CA VAL A 111 -8.49 -8.19 3.51
C VAL A 111 -9.77 -8.92 3.11
N GLY A 112 -10.76 -8.20 2.58
CA GLY A 112 -12.04 -8.74 2.11
C GLY A 112 -11.89 -9.76 0.98
N SER A 113 -10.84 -9.63 0.16
CA SER A 113 -10.49 -10.62 -0.87
C SER A 113 -9.95 -11.95 -0.31
N GLY A 114 -9.54 -11.97 0.96
CA GLY A 114 -8.86 -13.10 1.60
C GLY A 114 -7.42 -13.32 1.14
N LYS A 115 -6.85 -12.40 0.33
CA LYS A 115 -5.45 -12.49 -0.13
C LYS A 115 -4.46 -11.89 0.85
N PHE A 116 -4.90 -10.94 1.67
CA PHE A 116 -4.12 -10.39 2.77
C PHE A 116 -4.81 -10.65 4.09
N ILE A 117 -4.01 -10.85 5.13
CA ILE A 117 -4.46 -10.96 6.52
C ILE A 117 -3.69 -9.99 7.37
N TYR A 118 -4.30 -9.52 8.45
CA TYR A 118 -3.57 -8.83 9.48
C TYR A 118 -2.60 -9.79 10.15
N LEU A 119 -1.33 -9.39 10.21
CA LEU A 119 -0.36 -10.02 11.07
C LEU A 119 -0.84 -9.81 12.51
N GLU A 120 -1.32 -10.88 13.16
CA GLU A 120 -1.61 -10.80 14.58
C GLU A 120 -0.33 -10.41 15.29
N GLY A 121 -0.30 -9.17 15.81
CA GLY A 121 0.77 -8.75 16.69
C GLY A 121 0.75 -9.71 17.86
N GLY A 122 1.79 -10.54 17.99
CA GLY A 122 1.97 -11.44 19.10
C GLY A 122 2.05 -10.67 20.41
N ALA A 123 0.91 -10.26 20.96
CA ALA A 123 0.70 -10.20 22.38
C ALA A 123 0.42 -11.64 22.82
N GLY A 124 1.47 -12.47 22.73
CA GLY A 124 1.54 -13.70 23.47
C GLY A 124 1.31 -13.33 24.93
N SER A 125 0.11 -13.68 25.39
CA SER A 125 -0.23 -14.04 26.75
C SER A 125 1.02 -14.19 27.64
N ALA A 126 1.28 -13.17 28.44
CA ALA A 126 2.22 -13.23 29.53
C ALA A 126 1.52 -12.66 30.76
N VAL A 127 0.85 -13.52 31.53
CA VAL A 127 1.39 -14.00 32.81
C VAL A 127 0.33 -14.88 33.49
N SER A 128 0.87 -15.87 34.20
CA SER A 128 0.27 -17.00 34.90
C SER A 128 -0.84 -16.70 35.90
#